data_AF-A0A1H9YF92-F1
#
_entry.id   AF-A0A1H9YF92-F1
#
_cell.length_a   1.000
_cell.length_b   1.000
_cell.length_c   1.000
_cell.angle_alpha   90.00
_cell.angle_beta   90.00
_cell.angle_gamma   90.00
#
_symmetry.space_group_name_H-M   'P 1'
#
loop_
_entity.id
_entity.type
_entity.pdbx_description
1 polymer ?
#
loop_
_entity_poly.entity_id
_entity_poly.type
_entity_poly.pdbx_seq_one_letter_code
_entity_poly.pdbx_strand_id
1 'polypeptide(L)'
;MKDYVFYISLAALLLGLFNLYWSAFRHSRKLFLIRLDSYYPNLRPEFTIVNGGNKDILITSLNGILQNNEGNPRSNIAKKIDAIGTSTPVISSESSVHYRVEFDTPIHENILKNGDEDPQYKELKLLDFVIQIEWIEVSGERRRTSVKLFKYGFDAAGEIKMRKPLEEKTNLYSRLIKTPWNSANR
;
A
#
# COMPACT_ATOMS: atom_id res chain seq x y z
N MET A 1 3.20 -54.72 -11.32
CA MET A 1 3.58 -54.32 -9.95
C MET A 1 4.63 -53.21 -9.94
N LYS A 2 5.68 -53.27 -10.77
CA LYS A 2 6.70 -52.22 -10.91
C LYS A 2 6.15 -50.86 -11.38
N ASP A 3 5.19 -50.86 -12.31
CA ASP A 3 4.64 -49.61 -12.85
C ASP A 3 3.86 -48.80 -11.81
N TYR A 4 3.14 -49.46 -10.91
CA TYR A 4 2.42 -48.80 -9.82
C TYR A 4 3.35 -48.08 -8.84
N VAL A 5 4.51 -48.67 -8.54
CA VAL A 5 5.52 -48.04 -7.68
C VAL A 5 6.08 -46.78 -8.35
N PHE A 6 6.30 -46.84 -9.67
CA PHE A 6 6.72 -45.66 -10.45
C PHE A 6 5.66 -44.55 -10.42
N TYR A 7 4.38 -44.86 -10.69
CA TYR A 7 3.31 -43.86 -10.68
C TYR A 7 3.08 -43.24 -9.29
N ILE A 8 3.14 -44.03 -8.22
CA ILE A 8 3.02 -43.53 -6.84
C ILE A 8 4.20 -42.61 -6.50
N SER A 9 5.42 -42.98 -6.91
CA SER A 9 6.62 -42.16 -6.66
C SER A 9 6.58 -40.84 -7.43
N LEU A 10 6.11 -40.86 -8.70
CA LEU A 10 5.93 -39.67 -9.52
C LEU A 10 4.85 -38.75 -8.94
N ALA A 11 3.72 -39.30 -8.49
CA ALA A 11 2.66 -38.54 -7.85
C ALA A 11 3.13 -37.89 -6.54
N ALA A 12 3.89 -38.63 -5.72
CA ALA A 12 4.48 -38.10 -4.49
C ALA A 12 5.49 -36.97 -4.78
N LEU A 13 6.32 -37.12 -5.82
CA LEU A 13 7.24 -36.07 -6.27
C LEU A 13 6.48 -34.81 -6.70
N LEU A 14 5.44 -34.95 -7.53
CA LEU A 14 4.64 -33.84 -8.01
C LEU A 14 3.89 -33.13 -6.87
N LEU A 15 3.34 -33.89 -5.91
CA LEU A 15 2.73 -33.32 -4.69
C LEU A 15 3.76 -32.59 -3.83
N GLY A 16 4.98 -33.13 -3.69
CA GLY A 16 6.08 -32.48 -2.99
C GLY A 16 6.50 -31.17 -3.65
N LEU A 17 6.67 -31.19 -4.98
CA LEU A 17 6.99 -30.00 -5.77
C LEU A 17 5.86 -28.96 -5.74
N PHE A 18 4.60 -29.40 -5.80
CA PHE A 18 3.44 -28.52 -5.68
C PHE A 18 3.38 -27.85 -4.30
N ASN A 19 3.57 -28.63 -3.23
CA ASN A 19 3.62 -28.09 -1.88
C ASN A 19 4.79 -27.12 -1.70
N LEU A 20 5.97 -27.45 -2.22
CA LEU A 20 7.13 -26.55 -2.21
C LEU A 20 6.85 -25.26 -3.00
N TYR A 21 6.25 -25.36 -4.18
CA TYR A 21 5.86 -24.19 -4.97
C TYR A 21 4.82 -23.33 -4.23
N TRP A 22 3.82 -23.96 -3.62
CA TRP A 22 2.76 -23.25 -2.92
C TRP A 22 3.25 -22.58 -1.63
N SER A 23 4.00 -23.30 -0.80
CA SER A 23 4.48 -22.81 0.50
C SER A 23 5.71 -21.90 0.38
N ALA A 24 6.66 -22.22 -0.50
CA ALA A 24 7.92 -21.48 -0.59
C ALA A 24 7.89 -20.36 -1.65
N PHE A 25 7.21 -20.54 -2.79
CA PHE A 25 7.28 -19.61 -3.91
C PHE A 25 6.04 -18.71 -4.06
N ARG A 26 4.83 -19.24 -3.90
CA ARG A 26 3.59 -18.47 -4.13
C ARG A 26 3.35 -17.39 -3.08
N HIS A 27 3.68 -17.67 -1.82
CA HIS A 27 3.62 -16.70 -0.71
C HIS A 27 4.85 -15.80 -0.62
N SER A 28 5.83 -15.95 -1.51
CA SER A 28 7.15 -15.35 -1.27
C SER A 28 7.17 -13.82 -1.23
N ARG A 29 6.27 -13.09 -1.90
CA ARG A 29 6.51 -11.65 -2.13
C ARG A 29 5.25 -10.83 -2.39
N LYS A 30 4.50 -10.46 -1.35
CA LYS A 30 3.51 -9.38 -1.52
C LYS A 30 3.50 -8.45 -0.31
N LEU A 31 4.22 -7.34 -0.44
CA LEU A 31 3.98 -6.16 0.36
C LEU A 31 2.76 -5.44 -0.21
N PHE A 32 1.76 -5.20 0.62
CA PHE A 32 0.57 -4.45 0.23
C PHE A 32 0.51 -3.14 1.00
N LEU A 33 0.16 -2.06 0.32
CA LEU A 33 -0.25 -0.81 0.96
C LEU A 33 -1.76 -0.72 0.86
N ILE A 34 -2.42 -0.61 2.01
CA ILE A 34 -3.87 -0.55 2.14
C ILE A 34 -4.24 0.81 2.68
N ARG A 35 -5.09 1.52 1.94
CA ARG A 35 -5.70 2.77 2.41
C ARG A 35 -6.66 2.47 3.57
N LEU A 36 -6.61 3.27 4.64
CA LEU A 36 -7.61 3.25 5.69
C LEU A 36 -8.52 4.46 5.54
N ASP A 37 -9.78 4.21 5.20
CA ASP A 37 -10.80 5.26 5.18
C ASP A 37 -11.26 5.51 6.63
N SER A 38 -10.52 6.36 7.34
CA SER A 38 -10.94 6.85 8.64
C SER A 38 -12.13 7.80 8.48
N TYR A 39 -13.26 7.44 9.10
CA TYR A 39 -14.49 8.24 9.17
C TYR A 39 -14.35 9.55 9.97
N TYR A 40 -13.19 9.79 10.59
CA TYR A 40 -12.95 11.03 11.34
C TYR A 40 -12.72 12.23 10.40
N PRO A 41 -13.12 13.45 10.80
CA PRO A 41 -12.91 14.69 10.04
C PRO A 41 -11.43 15.10 9.93
N ASN A 42 -10.51 14.28 10.43
CA ASN A 42 -9.09 14.52 10.27
C ASN A 42 -8.69 14.32 8.80
N LEU A 43 -8.33 15.43 8.14
CA LEU A 43 -7.72 15.50 6.81
C LEU A 43 -6.33 14.82 6.72
N ARG A 44 -5.98 14.00 7.72
CA ARG A 44 -4.72 13.27 7.82
C ARG A 44 -4.88 11.90 7.16
N PRO A 45 -3.98 11.50 6.25
CA PRO A 45 -3.99 10.17 5.66
C PRO A 45 -3.62 9.11 6.70
N GLU A 46 -4.35 8.01 6.67
CA GLU A 46 -4.00 6.78 7.38
C GLU A 46 -3.91 5.63 6.39
N PHE A 47 -2.93 4.74 6.57
CA PHE A 47 -2.73 3.57 5.72
C PHE A 47 -2.06 2.44 6.50
N THR A 48 -2.18 1.22 6.00
CA THR A 48 -1.53 0.04 6.58
C THR A 48 -0.59 -0.57 5.57
N ILE A 49 0.61 -0.92 6.01
CA ILE A 49 1.52 -1.78 5.24
C ILE A 49 1.32 -3.20 5.75
N VAL A 50 0.97 -4.11 4.85
CA VAL A 50 0.79 -5.54 5.15
C VAL A 50 1.92 -6.32 4.50
N ASN A 51 2.67 -7.04 5.32
CA ASN A 51 3.62 -8.03 4.85
C ASN A 51 2.88 -9.37 4.70
N GLY A 52 2.37 -9.66 3.50
CA GLY A 52 1.77 -10.97 3.20
C GLY A 52 2.79 -12.06 2.88
N GLY A 53 4.08 -11.79 3.09
CA GLY A 53 5.17 -12.73 2.88
C GLY A 53 5.46 -13.59 4.11
N ASN A 54 6.18 -14.68 3.88
CA ASN A 54 6.65 -15.62 4.90
C ASN A 54 7.99 -15.21 5.56
N LYS A 55 8.47 -13.98 5.30
CA LYS A 55 9.72 -13.44 5.82
C LYS A 55 9.54 -12.01 6.27
N ASP A 56 10.29 -11.63 7.29
CA ASP A 56 10.35 -10.26 7.79
C ASP A 56 10.96 -9.32 6.73
N ILE A 57 10.58 -8.06 6.79
CA ILE A 57 11.10 -7.02 5.90
C ILE A 57 11.57 -5.82 6.71
N LEU A 58 12.62 -5.16 6.24
CA LEU A 58 13.11 -3.92 6.81
C LEU A 58 12.69 -2.76 5.91
N ILE A 59 11.84 -1.87 6.41
CA ILE A 59 11.50 -0.62 5.73
C ILE A 59 12.70 0.32 5.83
N THR A 60 13.23 0.74 4.69
CA THR A 60 14.40 1.63 4.62
C THR A 60 14.03 3.05 4.26
N SER A 61 12.90 3.26 3.58
CA SER A 61 12.39 4.59 3.27
C SER A 61 10.88 4.57 3.16
N LEU A 62 10.24 5.61 3.69
CA LEU A 62 8.80 5.82 3.59
C LEU A 62 8.57 7.32 3.37
N ASN A 63 8.06 7.69 2.19
CA ASN A 63 7.89 9.08 1.79
C ASN A 63 6.46 9.32 1.29
N GLY A 64 5.92 10.51 1.58
CA GLY A 64 4.60 10.92 1.11
C GLY A 64 4.73 12.08 0.14
N ILE A 65 4.40 11.84 -1.13
CA ILE A 65 4.49 12.86 -2.18
C ILE A 65 3.09 13.32 -2.62
N LEU A 66 2.98 14.60 -3.00
CA LEU A 66 1.89 15.06 -3.86
C LEU A 66 2.33 15.04 -5.32
N GLN A 67 1.37 14.76 -6.19
CA GLN A 67 1.49 14.84 -7.64
C GLN A 67 0.12 15.03 -8.29
N ASN A 68 0.06 15.59 -9.48
CA ASN A 68 -1.16 15.60 -10.30
C ASN A 68 -1.37 14.24 -11.02
N ASN A 69 -2.39 14.15 -11.87
CA ASN A 69 -2.65 12.92 -12.64
C ASN A 69 -1.49 12.51 -13.56
N GLU A 70 -0.73 13.47 -14.09
CA GLU A 70 0.45 13.26 -14.93
C GLU A 70 1.71 12.87 -14.13
N GLY A 71 1.63 12.88 -12.81
CA GLY A 71 2.72 12.49 -11.92
C GLY A 71 3.71 13.61 -11.59
N ASN A 72 3.36 14.88 -11.89
CA ASN A 72 4.15 16.08 -11.63
C ASN A 72 3.35 17.12 -10.83
N PRO A 73 4.00 18.08 -10.16
CA PRO A 73 5.33 17.98 -9.58
C PRO A 73 5.33 16.87 -8.54
N ARG A 74 6.49 16.28 -8.27
CA ARG A 74 6.67 15.40 -7.12
C ARG A 74 7.29 16.20 -6.00
N SER A 75 6.49 16.56 -5.00
CA SER A 75 7.02 17.19 -3.80
C SER A 75 6.73 16.34 -2.60
N ASN A 76 7.75 16.15 -1.74
CA ASN A 76 7.54 15.53 -0.44
C ASN A 76 6.86 16.55 0.46
N ILE A 77 5.69 16.20 0.99
CA ILE A 77 4.90 17.08 1.85
C ILE A 77 4.60 16.44 3.21
N ALA A 78 4.97 15.18 3.37
CA ALA A 78 4.80 14.49 4.63
C ALA A 78 5.86 15.02 5.59
N LYS A 79 5.42 15.86 6.54
CA LYS A 79 6.23 16.31 7.66
C LYS A 79 6.65 15.14 8.54
N LYS A 80 5.72 14.20 8.74
CA LYS A 80 5.93 13.02 9.57
C LYS A 80 5.08 11.85 9.09
N ILE A 81 5.63 10.65 9.15
CA ILE A 81 4.89 9.40 8.94
C ILE A 81 5.17 8.49 10.14
N ASP A 82 4.17 8.35 11.00
CA ASP A 82 4.28 7.63 12.26
C ASP A 82 3.65 6.26 12.16
N ALA A 83 4.38 5.23 12.59
CA ALA A 83 3.81 3.93 12.88
C ALA A 83 3.03 3.98 14.20
N ILE A 84 1.76 3.56 14.18
CA ILE A 84 0.91 3.51 15.36
C ILE A 84 1.13 2.16 16.04
N GLY A 85 1.52 2.20 17.31
CA GLY A 85 1.67 1.01 18.15
C GLY A 85 2.98 0.24 17.96
N THR A 86 3.91 0.74 17.12
CA THR A 86 5.26 0.19 17.02
C THR A 86 6.28 1.27 16.67
N SER A 87 7.52 1.10 17.13
CA SER A 87 8.67 1.94 16.78
C SER A 87 9.67 1.21 15.87
N THR A 88 9.39 -0.05 15.50
CA THR A 88 10.32 -0.86 14.71
C THR A 88 10.15 -0.58 13.21
N PRO A 89 11.25 -0.37 12.46
CA PRO A 89 11.20 -0.29 11.00
C PRO A 89 11.01 -1.67 10.34
N VAL A 90 11.01 -2.74 11.14
CA VAL A 90 10.78 -4.11 10.69
C VAL A 90 9.29 -4.42 10.75
N ILE A 91 8.77 -5.01 9.67
CA ILE A 91 7.42 -5.58 9.61
C ILE A 91 7.56 -7.09 9.52
N SER A 92 7.12 -7.80 10.56
CA SER A 92 7.21 -9.25 10.62
C SER A 92 6.40 -9.93 9.51
N SER A 93 6.78 -11.16 9.19
CA SER A 93 6.00 -12.04 8.31
C SER A 93 4.52 -12.10 8.72
N GLU A 94 3.63 -12.08 7.73
CA GLU A 94 2.17 -12.16 7.91
C GLU A 94 1.56 -11.10 8.83
N SER A 95 2.30 -10.03 9.11
CA SER A 95 1.87 -8.95 9.99
C SER A 95 1.54 -7.68 9.22
N SER A 96 0.95 -6.72 9.92
CA SER A 96 0.65 -5.41 9.38
C SER A 96 0.99 -4.31 10.38
N VAL A 97 1.38 -3.15 9.84
CA VAL A 97 1.66 -1.95 10.63
C VAL A 97 0.84 -0.80 10.09
N HIS A 98 0.13 -0.14 10.98
CA HIS A 98 -0.68 1.04 10.70
C HIS A 98 0.21 2.29 10.77
N TYR A 99 0.13 3.14 9.75
CA TYR A 99 0.79 4.42 9.65
C TYR A 99 -0.19 5.58 9.55
N ARG A 100 0.16 6.69 10.19
CA ARG A 100 -0.52 7.99 10.06
C ARG A 100 0.45 9.01 9.50
N VAL A 101 -0.04 9.85 8.60
CA VAL A 101 0.73 10.92 7.98
C VAL A 101 0.33 12.27 8.57
N GLU A 102 1.32 13.08 8.90
CA GLU A 102 1.17 14.51 9.17
C GLU A 102 1.73 15.30 7.98
N PHE A 103 0.95 16.25 7.49
CA PHE A 103 1.35 17.12 6.40
C PHE A 103 2.03 18.39 6.92
N ASP A 104 2.96 18.90 6.12
CA ASP A 104 3.50 20.24 6.29
C ASP A 104 2.60 21.23 5.54
N THR A 105 1.58 21.74 6.24
CA THR A 105 0.66 22.77 5.72
C THR A 105 0.98 24.14 6.33
N PRO A 106 0.86 25.24 5.57
CA PRO A 106 0.36 25.33 4.20
C PRO A 106 1.37 24.84 3.14
N ILE A 107 0.84 24.29 2.04
CA ILE A 107 1.68 23.80 0.93
C ILE A 107 2.14 24.95 0.04
N HIS A 108 3.40 24.92 -0.39
CA HIS A 108 3.97 25.92 -1.30
C HIS A 108 3.16 26.08 -2.59
N GLU A 109 2.93 27.33 -2.98
CA GLU A 109 2.16 27.75 -4.16
C GLU A 109 2.65 27.08 -5.47
N ASN A 110 3.95 26.84 -5.60
CA ASN A 110 4.54 26.18 -6.78
C ASN A 110 4.02 24.75 -6.99
N ILE A 111 3.62 24.07 -5.93
CA ILE A 111 3.04 22.72 -6.00
C ILE A 111 1.58 22.83 -6.47
N LEU A 112 0.85 23.82 -5.95
CA LEU A 112 -0.57 24.06 -6.26
C LEU A 112 -0.82 24.47 -7.72
N LYS A 113 0.11 25.22 -8.33
CA LYS A 113 0.03 25.67 -9.74
C LYS A 113 -0.19 24.52 -10.73
N ASN A 114 0.27 23.33 -10.38
CA ASN A 114 0.21 22.14 -11.21
C ASN A 114 -0.92 21.19 -10.81
N GLY A 115 -1.73 21.54 -9.80
CA GLY A 115 -2.88 20.75 -9.38
C GLY A 115 -3.97 20.76 -10.43
N ASP A 116 -4.68 19.64 -10.55
CA ASP A 116 -5.82 19.52 -11.46
C ASP A 116 -6.96 20.40 -10.97
N GLU A 117 -7.74 20.98 -11.90
CA GLU A 117 -8.96 21.71 -11.54
C GLU A 117 -10.13 20.73 -11.40
N ASP A 118 -10.90 20.88 -10.32
CA ASP A 118 -12.18 20.16 -10.19
C ASP A 118 -13.27 20.93 -10.96
N PRO A 119 -14.00 20.29 -11.90
CA PRO A 119 -15.15 20.92 -12.56
C PRO A 119 -16.22 21.43 -11.58
N GLN A 120 -16.32 20.80 -10.41
CA GLN A 120 -17.32 21.07 -9.39
C GLN A 120 -16.84 22.08 -8.33
N TYR A 121 -15.52 22.20 -8.11
CA TYR A 121 -14.90 23.09 -7.14
C TYR A 121 -13.70 23.82 -7.76
N LYS A 122 -13.98 24.77 -8.65
CA LYS A 122 -12.95 25.51 -9.41
C LYS A 122 -11.94 26.28 -8.57
N GLU A 123 -12.29 26.59 -7.33
CA GLU A 123 -11.43 27.29 -6.37
C GLU A 123 -10.39 26.37 -5.73
N LEU A 124 -10.55 25.05 -5.86
CA LEU A 124 -9.64 24.06 -5.28
C LEU A 124 -8.70 23.47 -6.35
N LYS A 125 -7.44 23.31 -5.97
CA LYS A 125 -6.45 22.56 -6.74
C LYS A 125 -6.35 21.14 -6.21
N LEU A 126 -6.53 20.16 -7.08
CA LEU A 126 -6.54 18.75 -6.74
C LEU A 126 -5.18 18.11 -6.94
N LEU A 127 -4.69 17.38 -5.95
CA LEU A 127 -3.46 16.61 -6.02
C LEU A 127 -3.64 15.21 -5.44
N ASP A 128 -3.06 14.22 -6.09
CA ASP A 128 -2.95 12.85 -5.59
C ASP A 128 -1.84 12.78 -4.53
N PHE A 129 -2.19 12.24 -3.37
CA PHE A 129 -1.22 11.83 -2.35
C PHE A 129 -0.78 10.38 -2.58
N VAL A 130 0.53 10.20 -2.71
CA VAL A 130 1.15 8.92 -3.04
C VAL A 130 2.18 8.58 -1.98
N ILE A 131 2.07 7.37 -1.43
CA ILE A 131 3.12 6.82 -0.57
C ILE A 131 4.11 6.07 -1.44
N GLN A 132 5.39 6.39 -1.24
CA GLN A 132 6.51 5.63 -1.78
C GLN A 132 7.19 4.90 -0.64
N ILE A 133 7.35 3.60 -0.79
CA ILE A 133 8.03 2.76 0.19
C ILE A 133 9.20 2.04 -0.47
N GLU A 134 10.30 1.98 0.25
CA GLU A 134 11.44 1.15 -0.06
C GLU A 134 11.74 0.23 1.12
N TRP A 135 12.10 -1.01 0.79
CA TRP A 135 12.44 -2.02 1.78
C TRP A 135 13.54 -2.94 1.28
N ILE A 136 14.19 -3.60 2.23
CA ILE A 136 15.16 -4.65 1.96
C ILE A 136 14.56 -5.99 2.39
N GLU A 137 14.60 -6.96 1.49
CA GLU A 137 14.25 -8.35 1.79
C GLU A 137 15.40 -9.04 2.54
N VAL A 138 15.12 -10.14 3.27
CA VAL A 138 16.15 -10.94 3.97
C VAL A 138 17.26 -11.44 3.04
N SER A 139 16.98 -11.57 1.73
CA SER A 139 17.95 -11.90 0.69
C SER A 139 18.95 -10.76 0.37
N GLY A 140 18.77 -9.57 0.95
CA GLY A 140 19.54 -8.36 0.63
C GLY A 140 19.01 -7.59 -0.60
N GLU A 141 17.94 -8.06 -1.24
CA GLU A 141 17.36 -7.38 -2.41
C GLU A 141 16.60 -6.12 -2.00
N ARG A 142 16.94 -4.98 -2.61
CA ARG A 142 16.21 -3.71 -2.41
C ARG A 142 15.00 -3.65 -3.33
N ARG A 143 13.86 -3.27 -2.76
CA ARG A 143 12.58 -3.11 -3.46
C ARG A 143 12.04 -1.71 -3.25
N ARG A 144 11.22 -1.27 -4.22
CA ARG A 144 10.46 -0.02 -4.16
C ARG A 144 9.07 -0.23 -4.73
N THR A 145 8.07 0.39 -4.12
CA THR A 145 6.75 0.55 -4.71
C THR A 145 6.15 1.91 -4.38
N SER A 146 5.18 2.33 -5.18
CA SER A 146 4.41 3.55 -4.94
C SER A 146 2.93 3.29 -5.13
N VAL A 147 2.11 3.83 -4.22
CA VAL A 147 0.66 3.64 -4.24
C VAL A 147 -0.02 4.98 -3.99
N LYS A 148 -0.90 5.37 -4.91
CA LYS A 148 -1.79 6.52 -4.72
C LYS A 148 -2.82 6.13 -3.65
N LEU A 149 -2.98 6.95 -2.61
CA LEU A 149 -3.89 6.67 -1.51
C LEU A 149 -5.15 7.55 -1.56
N PHE A 150 -4.95 8.86 -1.64
CA PHE A 150 -6.03 9.85 -1.55
C PHE A 150 -5.85 10.94 -2.59
N LYS A 151 -6.93 11.63 -2.93
CA LYS A 151 -6.90 12.89 -3.67
C LYS A 151 -7.30 14.02 -2.71
N TYR A 152 -6.48 15.06 -2.61
CA TYR A 152 -6.72 16.20 -1.73
C TYR A 152 -7.02 17.45 -2.57
N GLY A 153 -7.94 18.28 -2.06
CA GLY A 153 -8.24 19.60 -2.60
C GLY A 153 -7.68 20.69 -1.70
N PHE A 154 -6.90 21.58 -2.29
CA PHE A 154 -6.21 22.68 -1.63
C PHE A 154 -6.78 24.01 -2.07
N ASP A 155 -6.92 24.96 -1.14
CA ASP A 155 -7.25 26.35 -1.49
C ASP A 155 -6.01 27.13 -1.99
N ALA A 156 -6.22 28.39 -2.37
CA ALA A 156 -5.15 29.27 -2.82
C ALA A 156 -4.08 29.57 -1.73
N ALA A 157 -4.41 29.40 -0.45
CA ALA A 157 -3.47 29.54 0.65
C ALA A 157 -2.63 28.27 0.90
N GLY A 158 -2.94 27.17 0.21
CA GLY A 158 -2.27 25.88 0.38
C GLY A 158 -2.80 25.05 1.55
N GLU A 159 -3.96 25.42 2.08
CA GLU A 159 -4.65 24.68 3.14
C GLU A 159 -5.50 23.56 2.54
N ILE A 160 -5.53 22.42 3.23
CA ILE A 160 -6.37 21.29 2.81
C ILE A 160 -7.82 21.62 3.15
N LYS A 161 -8.69 21.64 2.14
CA LYS A 161 -10.14 21.86 2.31
C LYS A 161 -10.97 20.63 2.00
N MET A 162 -10.41 19.71 1.22
CA MET A 162 -11.13 18.53 0.78
C MET A 162 -10.23 17.30 0.75
N ARG A 163 -10.81 16.15 1.10
CA ARG A 163 -10.22 14.83 0.91
C ARG A 163 -11.23 13.95 0.17
N LYS A 164 -10.84 13.40 -0.98
CA LYS A 164 -11.63 12.46 -1.77
C LYS A 164 -10.90 11.11 -1.83
N PRO A 165 -11.57 9.99 -1.56
CA PRO A 165 -10.98 8.68 -1.83
C PRO A 165 -10.73 8.52 -3.34
N LEU A 166 -9.63 7.86 -3.70
CA LEU A 166 -9.43 7.41 -5.08
C LEU A 166 -10.50 6.39 -5.46
N GLU A 167 -10.97 6.42 -6.71
CA GLU A 167 -12.00 5.52 -7.25
C GLU A 167 -11.72 4.04 -6.91
N GLU A 168 -12.80 3.27 -6.69
CA GLU A 168 -12.86 1.95 -6.04
C GLU A 168 -11.86 0.88 -6.51
N LYS A 169 -11.24 1.02 -7.68
CA LYS A 169 -10.33 0.00 -8.26
C LYS A 169 -9.03 -0.22 -7.46
N THR A 170 -8.62 0.74 -6.63
CA THR A 170 -7.46 0.60 -5.72
C THR A 170 -7.84 0.09 -4.33
N ASN A 171 -9.12 -0.13 -4.07
CA ASN A 171 -9.60 -0.64 -2.81
C ASN A 171 -9.39 -2.16 -2.73
N LEU A 172 -8.35 -2.62 -2.04
CA LEU A 172 -8.10 -4.06 -1.81
C LEU A 172 -9.28 -4.76 -1.13
N TYR A 173 -10.16 -4.02 -0.44
CA TYR A 173 -11.43 -4.54 0.09
C TYR A 173 -12.29 -5.17 -1.02
N SER A 174 -12.35 -4.59 -2.22
CA SER A 174 -13.13 -5.13 -3.35
C SER A 174 -12.58 -6.45 -3.90
N ARG A 175 -11.27 -6.71 -3.70
CA ARG A 175 -10.61 -7.96 -4.12
C ARG A 175 -10.66 -9.03 -3.04
N LEU A 176 -10.61 -8.65 -1.76
CA LEU A 176 -10.66 -9.59 -0.62
C LEU A 176 -12.09 -10.11 -0.37
N ILE A 177 -13.13 -9.30 -0.60
CA ILE A 177 -14.54 -9.69 -0.42
C ILE A 177 -15.03 -10.64 -1.54
N LYS A 178 -14.36 -10.68 -2.69
CA LYS A 178 -14.70 -11.60 -3.81
C LYS A 178 -14.17 -13.02 -3.63
N THR A 179 -13.37 -13.29 -2.60
CA THR A 179 -13.16 -14.66 -2.12
C THR A 179 -14.28 -14.97 -1.13
N PRO A 180 -15.28 -15.80 -1.47
CA PRO A 180 -16.23 -16.24 -0.47
C PRO A 180 -15.44 -16.93 0.64
N TRP A 181 -15.62 -16.42 1.86
CA TRP A 181 -15.25 -17.13 3.07
C TRP A 181 -16.12 -18.40 3.07
N ASN A 182 -15.59 -19.51 2.58
CA ASN A 182 -16.27 -20.80 2.71
C ASN A 182 -16.26 -21.16 4.20
N SER A 183 -17.31 -20.73 4.91
CA SER A 183 -17.67 -21.23 6.22
C SER A 183 -18.26 -22.64 6.11
N ALA A 184 -17.50 -23.56 5.54
CA ALA A 184 -17.83 -24.97 5.48
C ALA A 184 -16.64 -25.76 6.03
N ASN A 185 -16.58 -25.81 7.37
CA ASN A 185 -16.11 -26.93 8.18
C ASN A 185 -16.20 -26.50 9.66
N ARG A 186 -17.42 -26.58 10.19
CA ARG A 186 -17.69 -26.91 11.60
C ARG A 186 -18.43 -28.22 11.60
#